data_AF-G3JTH0-F1
#
_entry.id   AF-G3JTH0-F1
#
_cell.length_a   1.000
_cell.length_b   1.000
_cell.length_c   1.000
_cell.angle_alpha   90.00
_cell.angle_beta   90.00
_cell.angle_gamma   90.00
#
_symmetry.space_group_name_H-M   'P 1'
#
loop_
_entity.id
_entity.type
_entity.pdbx_description
1 polymer ?
#
loop_
_entity_poly.entity_id
_entity_poly.type
_entity_poly.pdbx_seq_one_letter_code
_entity_poly.pdbx_strand_id
1 'polypeptide(L)'
;MSILLVGSLAATSLAVVIGLSLSTFSWRVILLTTIAFTIQAGIFITVRHIQLVAARRQVQWPSSPLTSAPRRRDDYHLFVLGSGGHTREMLMMMDDGACDFTRFHRRYLVSSGDAMSAHHARDYEASLASLCAARGTDPGTHDVVHVARARCVHQSLLTTPASALRSVLDIVPALLRRPAGSGRRKHPSLVFSNGPATGFFVALVIHVLKIAWVVPQDSMRFVYIESWARISTLSLTGRLLLYTGLADFFAVQHAQVAAGYGVRDVGQLVFNARREDI
;
A
#
# COMPACT_ATOMS: atom_id res chain seq x y z
N MET A 1 -8.12 -15.40 -14.23
CA MET A 1 -7.06 -15.79 -15.17
C MET A 1 -5.66 -15.72 -14.55
N SER A 2 -5.25 -14.61 -13.92
CA SER A 2 -3.87 -14.44 -13.40
C SER A 2 -3.47 -15.37 -12.22
N ILE A 3 -4.37 -15.70 -11.29
CA ILE A 3 -4.04 -16.59 -10.15
C ILE A 3 -3.83 -18.03 -10.64
N LEU A 4 -4.62 -18.48 -11.63
CA LEU A 4 -4.43 -19.79 -12.27
C LEU A 4 -3.13 -19.84 -13.07
N LEU A 5 -2.71 -18.72 -13.68
CA LEU A 5 -1.46 -18.60 -14.42
C LEU A 5 -0.23 -18.62 -13.50
N VAL A 6 -0.27 -17.91 -12.36
CA VAL A 6 0.82 -17.95 -11.36
C VAL A 6 0.86 -19.30 -10.64
N GLY A 7 -0.30 -19.88 -10.32
CA GLY A 7 -0.38 -21.24 -9.79
C GLY A 7 0.15 -22.27 -10.78
N SER A 8 -0.15 -22.12 -12.07
CA SER A 8 0.40 -22.95 -13.15
C SER A 8 1.90 -22.78 -13.28
N LEU A 9 2.44 -21.56 -13.23
CA LEU A 9 3.88 -21.29 -13.32
C LEU A 9 4.65 -21.83 -12.11
N ALA A 10 4.11 -21.67 -10.90
CA ALA A 10 4.68 -22.23 -9.69
C ALA A 10 4.61 -23.77 -9.70
N ALA A 11 3.49 -24.34 -10.16
CA ALA A 11 3.33 -25.79 -10.32
C ALA A 11 4.24 -26.36 -11.40
N THR A 12 4.43 -25.68 -12.54
CA THR A 12 5.40 -26.10 -13.57
C THR A 12 6.84 -25.96 -13.09
N SER A 13 7.16 -24.90 -12.36
CA SER A 13 8.51 -24.71 -11.79
C SER A 13 8.80 -25.78 -10.73
N LEU A 14 7.83 -26.06 -9.85
CA LEU A 14 7.92 -27.11 -8.85
C LEU A 14 7.95 -28.50 -9.49
N ALA A 15 7.19 -28.75 -10.55
CA ALA A 15 7.21 -30.00 -11.31
C ALA A 15 8.53 -30.19 -12.07
N VAL A 16 9.16 -29.11 -12.55
CA VAL A 16 10.50 -29.16 -13.17
C VAL A 16 11.57 -29.45 -12.11
N VAL A 17 11.51 -28.81 -10.94
CA VAL A 17 12.45 -29.07 -9.84
C VAL A 17 12.27 -30.48 -9.28
N ILE A 18 11.03 -30.92 -9.04
CA ILE A 18 10.71 -32.30 -8.62
C ILE A 18 11.14 -33.29 -9.71
N GLY A 19 10.84 -33.01 -10.97
CA GLY A 19 11.23 -33.81 -12.13
C GLY A 19 12.74 -33.94 -12.29
N LEU A 20 13.50 -32.86 -12.06
CA LEU A 20 14.97 -32.88 -12.03
C LEU A 20 15.51 -33.68 -10.84
N SER A 21 14.88 -33.56 -9.66
CA SER A 21 15.28 -34.28 -8.45
C SER A 21 14.96 -35.79 -8.47
N LEU A 22 13.90 -36.17 -9.20
CA LEU A 22 13.48 -37.56 -9.41
C LEU A 22 14.11 -38.18 -10.66
N SER A 23 14.74 -37.37 -11.52
CA SER A 23 15.43 -37.85 -12.69
C SER A 23 16.74 -38.55 -12.30
N THR A 24 17.16 -39.51 -13.12
CA THR A 24 18.47 -40.17 -13.01
C THR A 24 19.63 -39.28 -13.50
N PHE A 25 19.41 -37.95 -13.62
CA PHE A 25 20.46 -37.03 -14.06
C PHE A 25 21.57 -36.95 -13.03
N SER A 26 22.81 -36.83 -13.51
CA SER A 26 23.94 -36.60 -12.63
C SER A 26 23.72 -35.33 -11.78
N TRP A 27 24.15 -35.34 -10.52
CA TRP A 27 24.12 -34.18 -9.61
C TRP A 27 24.59 -32.87 -10.27
N ARG A 28 25.58 -32.96 -11.19
CA ARG A 28 26.10 -31.81 -11.95
C ARG A 28 25.03 -31.14 -12.81
N VAL A 29 24.16 -31.91 -13.46
CA VAL A 29 23.07 -31.38 -14.30
C VAL A 29 22.01 -30.70 -13.42
N ILE A 30 21.63 -31.30 -12.29
CA ILE A 30 20.69 -30.70 -11.34
C ILE A 30 21.23 -29.38 -10.79
N LEU A 31 22.51 -29.35 -10.40
CA LEU A 31 23.15 -28.13 -9.92
C LEU A 31 23.18 -27.03 -11.00
N LEU A 32 23.63 -27.35 -12.21
CA LEU A 32 23.74 -26.37 -13.31
C LEU A 32 22.37 -25.83 -13.74
N THR A 33 21.35 -26.68 -13.84
CA THR A 33 19.98 -26.26 -14.18
C THR A 33 19.38 -25.37 -13.09
N THR A 34 19.62 -25.68 -11.81
CA THR A 34 19.18 -24.85 -10.69
C THR A 34 19.84 -23.47 -10.72
N ILE A 35 21.15 -23.40 -10.98
CA ILE A 35 21.89 -22.14 -11.13
C ILE A 35 21.35 -21.33 -12.33
N ALA A 36 21.12 -21.98 -13.47
CA ALA A 36 20.58 -21.31 -14.64
C ALA A 36 19.18 -20.72 -14.38
N PHE A 37 18.32 -21.47 -13.69
CA PHE A 37 16.97 -21.02 -13.33
C PHE A 37 17.00 -19.84 -12.35
N THR A 38 17.87 -19.87 -11.34
CA THR A 38 17.99 -18.75 -10.39
C THR A 38 18.52 -17.48 -11.05
N ILE A 39 19.50 -17.60 -11.96
CA ILE A 39 19.99 -16.48 -12.77
C ILE A 39 18.86 -15.91 -13.63
N GLN A 40 18.12 -16.77 -14.34
CA GLN A 40 17.02 -16.36 -15.20
C GLN A 40 15.91 -15.64 -14.40
N ALA A 41 15.56 -16.16 -13.23
CA ALA A 41 14.60 -15.53 -12.32
C ALA A 41 15.11 -14.16 -11.84
N GLY A 42 16.41 -14.04 -11.51
CA GLY A 42 17.03 -12.77 -11.14
C GLY A 42 16.97 -11.73 -12.26
N ILE A 43 17.31 -12.12 -13.49
CA ILE A 43 17.21 -11.24 -14.66
C ILE A 43 15.76 -10.79 -14.88
N PHE A 44 14.81 -11.74 -14.82
CA PHE A 44 13.40 -11.42 -14.98
C PHE A 44 12.89 -10.44 -13.93
N ILE A 45 13.17 -10.69 -12.65
CA ILE A 45 12.75 -9.83 -11.54
C ILE A 45 13.34 -8.43 -11.67
N THR A 46 14.63 -8.32 -12.01
CA THR A 46 15.33 -7.04 -12.14
C THR A 46 14.81 -6.23 -13.32
N VAL A 47 14.67 -6.83 -14.51
CA VAL A 47 14.09 -6.17 -15.68
C VAL A 47 12.66 -5.73 -15.38
N ARG A 48 11.85 -6.59 -14.75
CA ARG A 48 10.48 -6.25 -14.40
C ARG A 48 10.39 -5.12 -13.38
N HIS A 49 11.24 -5.13 -12.37
CA HIS A 49 11.36 -4.06 -11.39
C HIS A 49 11.69 -2.73 -12.06
N ILE A 50 12.70 -2.70 -12.93
CA ILE A 50 13.10 -1.49 -13.68
C ILE A 50 11.94 -0.96 -14.52
N GLN A 51 11.23 -1.82 -15.25
CA GLN A 51 10.05 -1.42 -16.04
C GLN A 51 8.96 -0.80 -15.17
N LEU A 52 8.65 -1.40 -14.02
CA LEU A 52 7.62 -0.89 -13.12
C LEU A 52 8.02 0.46 -12.51
N VAL A 53 9.28 0.60 -12.08
CA VAL A 53 9.79 1.87 -11.53
C VAL A 53 9.83 2.96 -12.62
N ALA A 54 10.22 2.63 -13.85
CA ALA A 54 10.20 3.56 -14.96
C ALA A 54 8.78 4.03 -15.30
N ALA A 55 7.82 3.10 -15.36
CA ALA A 55 6.41 3.42 -15.60
C ALA A 55 5.83 4.34 -14.51
N ARG A 56 6.19 4.10 -13.24
CA ARG A 56 5.80 4.96 -12.10
C ARG A 56 6.27 6.39 -12.25
N ARG A 57 7.52 6.59 -12.66
CA ARG A 57 8.12 7.92 -12.85
C ARG A 57 7.47 8.72 -13.98
N GLN A 58 6.86 8.03 -14.94
CA GLN A 58 6.14 8.67 -16.05
C GLN A 58 4.71 9.11 -15.65
N VAL A 59 4.17 8.64 -14.53
CA VAL A 59 2.85 9.06 -14.06
C VAL A 59 2.90 10.52 -13.63
N GLN A 60 2.16 11.37 -14.35
CA GLN A 60 1.97 12.75 -13.94
C GLN A 60 0.95 12.81 -12.81
N TRP A 61 1.37 13.36 -11.68
CA TRP A 61 0.53 13.60 -10.52
C TRP A 61 0.03 15.04 -10.53
N PRO A 62 -1.26 15.30 -10.21
CA PRO A 62 -1.81 16.65 -10.19
C PRO A 62 -0.95 17.58 -9.34
N SER A 63 -0.65 18.79 -9.85
CA SER A 63 0.24 19.76 -9.20
C SER A 63 -0.38 20.42 -7.97
N SER A 64 -1.71 20.41 -7.83
CA SER A 64 -2.42 21.01 -6.70
C SER A 64 -3.48 20.06 -6.13
N PRO A 65 -3.54 19.87 -4.80
CA PRO A 65 -4.66 19.19 -4.13
C PRO A 65 -5.95 20.03 -4.14
N LEU A 66 -5.88 21.34 -4.45
CA LEU A 66 -7.02 22.26 -4.39
C LEU A 66 -7.94 22.22 -5.63
N THR A 67 -7.49 21.64 -6.73
CA THR A 67 -8.37 21.52 -7.90
C THR A 67 -9.22 20.28 -7.68
N SER A 68 -10.46 20.49 -7.26
CA SER A 68 -11.54 19.52 -7.16
C SER A 68 -11.80 18.87 -8.54
N ALA A 69 -10.88 18.02 -8.97
CA ALA A 69 -11.12 17.13 -10.09
C ALA A 69 -12.36 16.32 -9.73
N PRO A 70 -13.36 16.23 -10.63
CA PRO A 70 -14.60 15.52 -10.33
C PRO A 70 -14.23 14.10 -9.90
N ARG A 71 -14.54 13.77 -8.64
CA ARG A 71 -14.29 12.44 -8.08
C ARG A 71 -14.94 11.43 -9.01
N ARG A 72 -14.15 10.45 -9.46
CA ARG A 72 -14.69 9.35 -10.26
C ARG A 72 -15.78 8.69 -9.42
N ARG A 73 -17.00 8.66 -9.95
CA ARG A 73 -18.18 8.12 -9.24
C ARG A 73 -17.93 6.70 -8.72
N ASP A 74 -17.15 5.88 -9.43
CA ASP A 74 -16.77 4.54 -8.96
C ASP A 74 -15.28 4.50 -8.57
N ASP A 75 -14.98 4.67 -7.27
CA ASP A 75 -13.61 4.60 -6.77
C ASP A 75 -13.45 3.77 -5.49
N TYR A 76 -12.26 3.23 -5.29
CA TYR A 76 -11.93 2.38 -4.15
C TYR A 76 -10.54 2.71 -3.63
N HIS A 77 -10.46 3.31 -2.45
CA HIS A 77 -9.19 3.64 -1.79
C HIS A 77 -8.93 2.74 -0.58
N LEU A 78 -7.65 2.45 -0.33
CA LEU A 78 -7.20 1.75 0.87
C LEU A 78 -6.28 2.68 1.68
N PHE A 79 -6.51 2.76 2.99
CA PHE A 79 -5.73 3.57 3.92
C PHE A 79 -5.03 2.64 4.92
N VAL A 80 -3.71 2.69 4.94
CA VAL A 80 -2.88 1.98 5.91
C VAL A 80 -2.74 2.85 7.15
N LEU A 81 -3.41 2.47 8.23
CA LEU A 81 -3.41 3.22 9.47
C LEU A 81 -2.23 2.82 10.36
N GLY A 82 -1.36 3.79 10.66
CA GLY A 82 -0.24 3.63 11.59
C GLY A 82 -0.66 3.91 13.04
N SER A 83 -0.16 3.14 14.00
CA SER A 83 -0.53 3.30 15.41
C SER A 83 -0.22 4.68 15.97
N GLY A 84 -1.11 5.20 16.83
CA GLY A 84 -0.94 6.47 17.53
C GLY A 84 -1.20 7.69 16.63
N GLY A 85 -0.31 8.68 16.68
CA GLY A 85 -0.46 9.96 15.97
C GLY A 85 -0.60 9.82 14.44
N HIS A 86 0.04 8.81 13.84
CA HIS A 86 -0.04 8.56 12.39
C HIS A 86 -1.47 8.31 11.91
N THR A 87 -2.30 7.58 12.67
CA THR A 87 -3.70 7.36 12.28
C THR A 87 -4.46 8.68 12.21
N ARG A 88 -4.31 9.53 13.23
CA ARG A 88 -4.99 10.82 13.27
C ARG A 88 -4.57 11.72 12.11
N GLU A 89 -3.27 11.79 11.84
CA GLU A 89 -2.75 12.54 10.68
C GLU A 89 -3.31 12.04 9.36
N MET A 90 -3.37 10.71 9.14
CA MET A 90 -3.90 10.13 7.91
C MET A 90 -5.39 10.45 7.74
N LEU A 91 -6.18 10.33 8.81
CA LEU A 91 -7.61 10.65 8.79
C LEU A 91 -7.87 12.15 8.54
N MET A 92 -7.01 13.03 9.07
CA MET A 92 -7.04 14.47 8.77
C MET A 92 -6.66 14.77 7.32
N MET A 93 -5.63 14.11 6.76
CA MET A 93 -5.28 14.30 5.34
C MET A 93 -6.39 13.85 4.39
N MET A 94 -7.20 12.88 4.82
CA MET A 94 -8.37 12.41 4.07
C MET A 94 -9.57 13.36 4.20
N ASP A 95 -9.56 14.29 5.15
CA ASP A 95 -10.69 15.18 5.43
C ASP A 95 -10.66 16.49 4.62
N ASP A 96 -11.02 16.41 3.34
CA ASP A 96 -11.14 17.59 2.48
C ASP A 96 -12.50 18.31 2.56
N GLY A 97 -13.35 17.96 3.53
CA GLY A 97 -14.67 18.59 3.74
C GLY A 97 -15.75 18.26 2.69
N ALA A 98 -15.44 17.41 1.71
CA ALA A 98 -16.41 16.92 0.74
C ALA A 98 -17.27 15.79 1.33
N CYS A 99 -18.54 15.73 0.93
CA CYS A 99 -19.51 14.76 1.48
C CYS A 99 -20.26 13.93 0.45
N ASP A 100 -19.94 14.04 -0.83
CA ASP A 100 -20.48 13.12 -1.84
C ASP A 100 -19.48 12.00 -2.09
N PHE A 101 -19.78 10.83 -1.53
CA PHE A 101 -19.04 9.59 -1.68
C PHE A 101 -19.91 8.49 -2.30
N THR A 102 -20.92 8.89 -3.08
CA THR A 102 -21.77 7.95 -3.81
C THR A 102 -20.90 7.00 -4.63
N ARG A 103 -21.03 5.68 -4.39
CA ARG A 103 -20.24 4.59 -5.02
C ARG A 103 -18.71 4.65 -4.80
N PHE A 104 -18.28 5.38 -3.78
CA PHE A 104 -16.92 5.36 -3.28
C PHE A 104 -16.78 4.35 -2.13
N HIS A 105 -15.70 3.58 -2.13
CA HIS A 105 -15.40 2.63 -1.06
C HIS A 105 -14.06 2.92 -0.38
N ARG A 106 -14.05 2.89 0.96
CA ARG A 106 -12.85 3.11 1.80
C ARG A 106 -12.52 1.85 2.59
N ARG A 107 -11.35 1.27 2.37
CA ARG A 107 -10.82 0.20 3.22
C ARG A 107 -9.79 0.75 4.19
N TYR A 108 -9.98 0.50 5.48
CA TYR A 108 -8.99 0.80 6.51
C TYR A 108 -8.23 -0.46 6.89
N LEU A 109 -6.92 -0.45 6.61
CA LEU A 109 -6.02 -1.52 7.03
C LEU A 109 -5.41 -1.13 8.38
N VAL A 110 -5.77 -1.87 9.42
CA VAL A 110 -5.37 -1.63 10.81
C VAL A 110 -4.49 -2.75 11.32
N SER A 111 -3.48 -2.40 12.11
CA SER A 111 -2.60 -3.37 12.73
C SER A 111 -3.31 -4.18 13.84
N SER A 112 -2.99 -5.47 13.96
CA SER A 112 -3.55 -6.36 14.99
C SER A 112 -3.19 -5.86 16.40
N GLY A 113 -4.22 -5.72 17.25
CA GLY A 113 -4.07 -5.22 18.61
C GLY A 113 -4.01 -3.69 18.72
N ASP A 114 -4.28 -2.95 17.64
CA ASP A 114 -4.41 -1.50 17.65
C ASP A 114 -5.88 -1.07 17.64
N ALA A 115 -6.54 -1.23 18.80
CA ALA A 115 -7.95 -0.89 18.97
C ALA A 115 -8.20 0.63 18.84
N MET A 116 -7.21 1.45 19.22
CA MET A 116 -7.30 2.92 19.14
C MET A 116 -7.44 3.39 17.71
N SER A 117 -6.60 2.88 16.80
CA SER A 117 -6.68 3.26 15.39
C SER A 117 -7.99 2.81 14.75
N ALA A 118 -8.50 1.64 15.13
CA ALA A 118 -9.82 1.17 14.69
C ALA A 118 -10.96 2.04 15.22
N HIS A 119 -10.88 2.51 16.47
CA HIS A 119 -11.87 3.42 17.04
C HIS A 119 -11.86 4.77 16.34
N HIS A 120 -10.68 5.37 16.11
CA HIS A 120 -10.56 6.62 15.37
C HIS A 120 -11.12 6.55 13.94
N ALA A 121 -10.93 5.42 13.24
CA ALA A 121 -11.52 5.21 11.93
C ALA A 121 -13.06 5.14 11.99
N ARG A 122 -13.62 4.49 13.02
CA ARG A 122 -15.07 4.44 13.24
C ARG A 122 -15.65 5.81 13.58
N ASP A 123 -14.98 6.57 14.45
CA ASP A 123 -15.42 7.91 14.82
C ASP A 123 -15.39 8.85 13.62
N TYR A 124 -14.37 8.75 12.79
CA TYR A 124 -14.29 9.49 11.53
C TYR A 124 -15.46 9.17 10.59
N GLU A 125 -15.78 7.89 10.38
CA GLU A 125 -16.88 7.47 9.51
C GLU A 125 -18.25 7.86 10.10
N ALA A 126 -18.41 7.85 11.43
CA ALA A 126 -19.62 8.32 12.09
C ALA A 126 -19.81 9.84 11.90
N SER A 127 -18.75 10.62 12.07
CA SER A 127 -18.75 12.07 11.80
C SER A 127 -18.96 12.38 10.32
N LEU A 128 -18.44 11.53 9.42
CA LEU A 128 -18.70 11.66 7.99
C LEU A 128 -20.19 11.42 7.68
N ALA A 129 -20.77 10.36 8.25
CA ALA A 129 -22.16 10.00 8.04
C ALA A 129 -23.11 11.09 8.55
N SER A 130 -22.83 11.71 9.71
CA SER A 130 -23.63 12.82 10.22
C SER A 130 -23.51 14.07 9.32
N LEU A 131 -22.30 14.41 8.86
CA LEU A 131 -22.09 15.52 7.92
C LEU A 131 -22.88 15.30 6.62
N CYS A 132 -22.86 14.09 6.07
CA CYS A 132 -23.50 13.81 4.79
C CYS A 132 -25.01 13.72 4.94
N ALA A 133 -25.51 13.20 6.07
CA ALA A 133 -26.93 13.25 6.41
C ALA A 133 -27.42 14.72 6.50
N ALA A 134 -26.65 15.60 7.15
CA ALA A 134 -26.99 17.02 7.25
C ALA A 134 -26.98 17.73 5.88
N ARG A 135 -26.14 17.28 4.94
CA ARG A 135 -26.03 17.84 3.57
C ARG A 135 -26.88 17.10 2.54
N GLY A 136 -27.62 16.05 2.91
CA GLY A 136 -28.42 15.23 2.01
C GLY A 136 -27.62 14.42 0.98
N THR A 137 -26.37 14.07 1.28
CA THR A 137 -25.47 13.29 0.41
C THR A 137 -25.16 11.90 0.99
N ASP A 138 -24.60 11.00 0.16
CA ASP A 138 -24.24 9.64 0.57
C ASP A 138 -22.79 9.57 1.09
N PRO A 139 -22.54 9.09 2.32
CA PRO A 139 -21.18 8.87 2.83
C PRO A 139 -20.47 7.69 2.14
N GLY A 140 -21.15 6.85 1.36
CA GLY A 140 -20.57 5.71 0.66
C GLY A 140 -20.33 4.52 1.60
N THR A 141 -19.45 3.60 1.21
CA THR A 141 -19.22 2.35 1.97
C THR A 141 -17.80 2.27 2.52
N HIS A 142 -17.63 1.59 3.65
CA HIS A 142 -16.31 1.35 4.23
C HIS A 142 -16.18 -0.06 4.82
N ASP A 143 -14.95 -0.54 4.94
CA ASP A 143 -14.63 -1.74 5.71
C ASP A 143 -13.30 -1.59 6.47
N VAL A 144 -13.13 -2.38 7.53
CA VAL A 144 -11.91 -2.43 8.33
C VAL A 144 -11.33 -3.84 8.21
N VAL A 145 -10.04 -3.92 7.85
CA VAL A 145 -9.30 -5.18 7.76
C VAL A 145 -8.12 -5.12 8.72
N HIS A 146 -7.98 -6.17 9.54
CA HIS A 146 -6.87 -6.30 10.46
C HIS A 146 -5.74 -7.13 9.83
N VAL A 147 -4.50 -6.67 9.98
CA VAL A 147 -3.29 -7.40 9.57
C VAL A 147 -2.33 -7.52 10.73
N ALA A 148 -1.57 -8.62 10.82
CA ALA A 148 -0.52 -8.74 11.81
C ALA A 148 0.47 -7.57 11.77
N ARG A 149 0.88 -7.09 12.94
CA ARG A 149 1.96 -6.10 13.04
C ARG A 149 3.25 -6.69 12.50
N ALA A 150 3.90 -5.94 11.60
CA ALA A 150 5.17 -6.35 11.03
C ALA A 150 6.30 -6.44 12.08
N ARG A 151 6.27 -5.56 13.09
CA ARG A 151 7.17 -5.58 14.24
C ARG A 151 6.49 -5.03 15.49
N CYS A 152 6.63 -5.70 16.61
CA CYS A 152 6.22 -5.18 17.92
C CYS A 152 7.28 -4.23 18.50
N VAL A 153 6.86 -3.28 19.34
CA VAL A 153 7.79 -2.43 20.09
C VAL A 153 8.59 -3.31 21.06
N HIS A 154 9.91 -3.11 21.16
CA HIS A 154 10.86 -3.94 21.92
C HIS A 154 11.07 -5.37 21.37
N GLN A 155 10.60 -5.69 20.17
CA GLN A 155 10.87 -6.97 19.55
C GLN A 155 12.34 -7.05 19.07
N SER A 156 13.00 -8.18 19.39
CA SER A 156 14.34 -8.47 18.87
C SER A 156 14.35 -8.55 17.34
N LEU A 157 15.43 -8.03 16.73
CA LEU A 157 15.64 -8.08 15.28
C LEU A 157 15.66 -9.51 14.74
N LEU A 158 16.01 -10.51 15.55
CA LEU A 158 16.03 -11.93 15.15
C LEU A 158 14.63 -12.52 14.94
N THR A 159 13.64 -12.07 15.69
CA THR A 159 12.24 -12.55 15.57
C THR A 159 11.42 -11.72 14.59
N THR A 160 11.95 -10.57 14.17
CA THR A 160 11.29 -9.63 13.25
C THR A 160 10.98 -10.25 11.87
N PRO A 161 11.83 -11.11 11.27
CA PRO A 161 11.51 -11.76 9.99
C PRO A 161 10.24 -12.61 10.05
N ALA A 162 10.00 -13.32 11.16
CA ALA A 162 8.81 -14.16 11.32
C ALA A 162 7.53 -13.32 11.42
N SER A 163 7.55 -12.24 12.21
CA SER A 163 6.40 -11.32 12.30
C SER A 163 6.17 -10.54 11.00
N ALA A 164 7.24 -10.16 10.30
CA ALA A 164 7.17 -9.53 9.00
C ALA A 164 6.54 -10.47 7.95
N LEU A 165 6.95 -11.75 7.91
CA LEU A 165 6.36 -12.74 7.01
C LEU A 165 4.87 -12.95 7.30
N ARG A 166 4.49 -13.04 8.58
CA ARG A 166 3.07 -13.15 8.96
C ARG A 166 2.27 -11.92 8.53
N SER A 167 2.83 -10.73 8.69
CA SER A 167 2.23 -9.48 8.19
C SER A 167 2.02 -9.51 6.68
N VAL A 168 3.03 -9.95 5.93
CA VAL A 168 2.94 -10.11 4.46
C VAL A 168 1.83 -11.09 4.08
N LEU A 169 1.72 -12.23 4.77
CA LEU A 169 0.68 -13.23 4.51
C LEU A 169 -0.73 -12.70 4.77
N ASP A 170 -0.92 -11.82 5.76
CA ASP A 170 -2.20 -11.17 6.04
C ASP A 170 -2.52 -10.02 5.06
N ILE A 171 -1.49 -9.31 4.57
CA ILE A 171 -1.65 -8.19 3.63
C ILE A 171 -2.15 -8.67 2.26
N VAL A 172 -1.69 -9.83 1.77
CA VAL A 172 -2.09 -10.37 0.47
C VAL A 172 -3.62 -10.51 0.32
N PRO A 173 -4.35 -11.23 1.22
CA PRO A 173 -5.79 -11.30 1.13
C PRO A 173 -6.46 -9.94 1.39
N ALA A 174 -5.88 -9.07 2.23
CA ALA A 174 -6.40 -7.72 2.45
C ALA A 174 -6.38 -6.85 1.17
N LEU A 175 -5.42 -7.06 0.27
CA LEU A 175 -5.33 -6.35 -1.02
C LEU A 175 -6.14 -7.04 -2.14
N LEU A 176 -6.25 -8.36 -2.12
CA LEU A 176 -6.90 -9.13 -3.20
C LEU A 176 -8.40 -9.36 -3.00
N ARG A 177 -8.89 -9.35 -1.75
CA ARG A 177 -10.31 -9.56 -1.42
C ARG A 177 -11.12 -8.33 -1.80
N ARG A 178 -12.06 -8.47 -2.73
CA ARG A 178 -12.99 -7.42 -3.12
C ARG A 178 -13.96 -7.10 -1.98
N PRO A 179 -14.10 -5.84 -1.56
CA PRO A 179 -15.20 -5.43 -0.67
C PRO A 179 -16.55 -5.51 -1.39
N ALA A 180 -17.63 -5.83 -0.66
CA ALA A 180 -18.98 -5.87 -1.25
C ALA A 180 -19.40 -4.49 -1.82
N GLY A 181 -18.96 -3.41 -1.17
CA GLY A 181 -19.30 -2.03 -1.53
C GLY A 181 -18.46 -1.39 -2.64
N SER A 182 -17.40 -2.03 -3.15
CA SER A 182 -16.44 -1.41 -4.09
C SER A 182 -16.92 -1.27 -5.54
N GLY A 183 -18.23 -1.39 -5.78
CA GLY A 183 -18.82 -1.33 -7.11
C GLY A 183 -18.13 -2.31 -8.05
N ARG A 184 -17.73 -1.87 -9.25
CA ARG A 184 -17.08 -2.72 -10.27
C ARG A 184 -15.58 -2.96 -10.01
N ARG A 185 -14.94 -2.24 -9.09
CA ARG A 185 -13.49 -2.34 -8.86
C ARG A 185 -13.16 -3.53 -7.97
N LYS A 186 -12.28 -4.42 -8.45
CA LYS A 186 -11.77 -5.56 -7.67
C LYS A 186 -10.64 -5.15 -6.71
N HIS A 187 -9.81 -4.20 -7.12
CA HIS A 187 -8.62 -3.77 -6.39
C HIS A 187 -8.70 -2.27 -6.09
N PRO A 188 -8.05 -1.80 -5.02
CA PRO A 188 -7.92 -0.38 -4.74
C PRO A 188 -7.27 0.34 -5.94
N SER A 189 -7.74 1.54 -6.27
CA SER A 189 -7.07 2.42 -7.23
C SER A 189 -5.84 3.06 -6.59
N LEU A 190 -6.04 3.61 -5.38
CA LEU A 190 -5.02 4.27 -4.57
C LEU A 190 -4.88 3.58 -3.21
N VAL A 191 -3.64 3.51 -2.73
CA VAL A 191 -3.28 3.00 -1.42
C VAL A 191 -2.47 4.06 -0.69
N PHE A 192 -2.96 4.58 0.42
CA PHE A 192 -2.31 5.66 1.17
C PHE A 192 -1.63 5.13 2.42
N SER A 193 -0.45 5.65 2.73
CA SER A 193 0.26 5.38 3.97
C SER A 193 1.11 6.57 4.40
N ASN A 194 1.05 6.91 5.69
CA ASN A 194 2.00 7.80 6.37
C ASN A 194 2.71 7.08 7.53
N GLY A 195 2.37 5.80 7.74
CA GLY A 195 2.84 5.02 8.87
C GLY A 195 4.12 4.24 8.58
N PRO A 196 4.73 3.65 9.64
CA PRO A 196 6.03 3.01 9.59
C PRO A 196 5.99 1.60 8.93
N ALA A 197 6.52 0.55 9.58
CA ALA A 197 6.87 -0.73 8.95
C ALA A 197 5.74 -1.39 8.14
N THR A 198 4.49 -1.38 8.62
CA THR A 198 3.34 -1.98 7.91
C THR A 198 3.12 -1.32 6.54
N GLY A 199 3.28 0.00 6.44
CA GLY A 199 3.16 0.73 5.16
C GLY A 199 4.19 0.27 4.13
N PHE A 200 5.44 0.07 4.57
CA PHE A 200 6.49 -0.48 3.71
C PHE A 200 6.16 -1.89 3.21
N PHE A 201 5.70 -2.79 4.08
CA PHE A 201 5.33 -4.15 3.66
C PHE A 201 4.13 -4.15 2.72
N VAL A 202 3.15 -3.26 2.89
CA VAL A 202 2.05 -3.09 1.93
C VAL A 202 2.59 -2.67 0.56
N ALA A 203 3.48 -1.67 0.49
CA ALA A 203 4.12 -1.26 -0.76
C ALA A 203 4.91 -2.40 -1.43
N LEU A 204 5.64 -3.17 -0.62
CA LEU A 204 6.40 -4.34 -1.07
C LEU A 204 5.48 -5.41 -1.66
N VAL A 205 4.40 -5.77 -0.96
CA VAL A 205 3.43 -6.76 -1.44
C VAL A 205 2.77 -6.30 -2.74
N ILE A 206 2.33 -5.04 -2.83
CA ILE A 206 1.78 -4.48 -4.07
C ILE A 206 2.77 -4.63 -5.21
N HIS A 207 4.05 -4.32 -4.97
CA HIS A 207 5.09 -4.42 -5.98
C HIS A 207 5.35 -5.87 -6.41
N VAL A 208 5.42 -6.81 -5.46
CA VAL A 208 5.56 -8.24 -5.76
C VAL A 208 4.36 -8.76 -6.57
N LEU A 209 3.14 -8.35 -6.23
CA LEU A 209 1.93 -8.71 -6.99
C LEU A 209 1.97 -8.14 -8.42
N LYS A 210 2.55 -6.95 -8.62
CA LYS A 210 2.77 -6.34 -9.95
C LYS A 210 3.90 -7.02 -10.74
N ILE A 211 4.98 -7.46 -10.07
CA ILE A 211 6.04 -8.29 -10.66
C ILE A 211 5.45 -9.62 -11.11
N ALA A 212 4.54 -10.22 -10.35
CA ALA A 212 3.93 -11.51 -10.67
C ALA A 212 2.72 -11.42 -11.62
N TRP A 213 2.39 -10.25 -12.18
CA TRP A 213 1.18 -10.00 -13.00
C TRP A 213 -0.15 -10.45 -12.35
N VAL A 214 -0.19 -10.56 -11.02
CA VAL A 214 -1.41 -10.90 -10.28
C VAL A 214 -2.41 -9.74 -10.33
N VAL A 215 -1.90 -8.51 -10.29
CA VAL A 215 -2.69 -7.27 -10.30
C VAL A 215 -2.32 -6.39 -11.50
N PRO A 216 -3.29 -5.65 -12.09
CA PRO A 216 -3.03 -4.67 -13.15
C PRO A 216 -2.09 -3.55 -12.67
N GLN A 217 -1.26 -3.03 -13.57
CA GLN A 217 -0.30 -1.95 -13.26
C GLN A 217 -1.00 -0.64 -12.86
N ASP A 218 -2.15 -0.35 -13.46
CA ASP A 218 -2.96 0.85 -13.20
C ASP A 218 -3.76 0.79 -11.88
N SER A 219 -3.68 -0.32 -11.15
CA SER A 219 -4.31 -0.48 -9.84
C SER A 219 -3.27 -0.41 -8.71
N MET A 220 -3.74 -0.20 -7.49
CA MET A 220 -2.94 -0.15 -6.27
C MET A 220 -1.75 0.81 -6.41
N ARG A 221 -1.99 2.06 -6.84
CA ARG A 221 -0.94 3.08 -6.84
C ARG A 221 -0.69 3.47 -5.38
N PHE A 222 0.52 3.22 -4.91
CA PHE A 222 0.92 3.44 -3.54
C PHE A 222 1.39 4.89 -3.36
N VAL A 223 0.67 5.63 -2.52
CA VAL A 223 0.90 7.03 -2.18
C VAL A 223 1.46 7.06 -0.76
N TYR A 224 2.69 7.50 -0.64
CA TYR A 224 3.35 7.68 0.65
C TYR A 224 3.54 9.16 0.95
N ILE A 225 3.07 9.57 2.13
CA ILE A 225 3.23 10.93 2.64
C ILE A 225 3.99 10.84 3.95
N GLU A 226 5.21 11.36 3.98
CA GLU A 226 5.97 11.47 5.23
C GLU A 226 5.38 12.60 6.08
N SER A 227 4.92 12.23 7.27
CA SER A 227 4.22 13.11 8.22
C SER A 227 5.11 14.21 8.83
N TRP A 228 4.46 15.26 9.34
CA TRP A 228 5.04 16.35 10.13
C TRP A 228 5.88 15.93 11.35
N ALA A 229 5.67 14.73 11.89
CA ALA A 229 6.49 14.21 12.99
C ALA A 229 8.01 14.17 12.68
N ARG A 230 8.42 14.35 11.41
CA ARG A 230 9.81 14.39 10.98
C ARG A 230 10.17 15.70 10.29
N ILE A 231 10.84 16.58 11.04
CA ILE A 231 11.22 17.92 10.59
C ILE A 231 12.63 17.99 9.97
N SER A 232 13.53 17.05 10.29
CA SER A 232 14.94 17.13 9.90
C SER A 232 15.39 16.04 8.94
N THR A 233 14.82 14.84 9.02
CA THR A 233 15.23 13.68 8.21
C THR A 233 14.05 12.76 7.91
N LEU A 234 14.11 12.07 6.77
CA LEU A 234 13.13 11.03 6.44
C LEU A 234 13.12 9.91 7.49
N SER A 235 11.96 9.30 7.73
CA SER A 235 11.90 8.07 8.50
C SER A 235 12.65 6.93 7.78
N LEU A 236 12.96 5.86 8.49
CA LEU A 236 13.56 4.68 7.87
C LEU A 236 12.66 4.14 6.74
N THR A 237 11.35 4.09 6.96
CA THR A 237 10.35 3.72 5.95
C THR A 237 10.42 4.65 4.75
N GLY A 238 10.43 5.97 4.98
CA GLY A 238 10.53 6.97 3.92
C GLY A 238 11.80 6.81 3.08
N ARG A 239 12.95 6.62 3.73
CA ARG A 239 14.22 6.34 3.06
C ARG A 239 14.13 5.06 2.22
N LEU A 240 13.62 3.97 2.79
CA LEU A 240 13.47 2.70 2.08
C LEU A 240 12.57 2.84 0.84
N LEU A 241 11.42 3.50 0.97
CA LEU A 241 10.50 3.72 -0.15
C LEU A 241 11.13 4.59 -1.24
N LEU A 242 11.89 5.62 -0.86
CA LEU A 242 12.62 6.48 -1.78
C LEU A 242 13.70 5.71 -2.55
N TYR A 243 14.55 4.95 -1.85
CA TYR A 243 15.63 4.19 -2.49
C TYR A 243 15.12 3.04 -3.36
N THR A 244 14.07 2.34 -2.92
CA THR A 244 13.54 1.18 -3.64
C THR A 244 12.58 1.54 -4.77
N GLY A 245 12.08 2.78 -4.83
CA GLY A 245 11.09 3.20 -5.83
C GLY A 245 9.76 2.44 -5.72
N LEU A 246 9.42 1.95 -4.52
CA LEU A 246 8.21 1.16 -4.29
C LEU A 246 6.94 2.01 -4.28
N ALA A 247 7.04 3.29 -3.92
CA ALA A 247 5.93 4.24 -3.94
C ALA A 247 5.71 4.81 -5.35
N ASP A 248 4.46 4.86 -5.80
CA ASP A 248 4.06 5.49 -7.05
C ASP A 248 3.99 7.03 -6.89
N PHE A 249 3.68 7.51 -5.69
CA PHE A 249 3.83 8.92 -5.28
C PHE A 249 4.52 8.99 -3.92
N PHE A 250 5.53 9.86 -3.81
CA PHE A 250 6.25 10.12 -2.57
C PHE A 250 6.29 11.62 -2.32
N ALA A 251 5.76 12.04 -1.17
CA ALA A 251 5.76 13.42 -0.77
C ALA A 251 6.11 13.59 0.72
N VAL A 252 6.58 14.79 1.05
CA VAL A 252 6.96 15.18 2.40
C VAL A 252 6.26 16.49 2.73
N GLN A 253 5.78 16.64 3.95
CA GLN A 253 5.08 17.86 4.38
C GLN A 253 6.01 19.01 4.79
N HIS A 254 7.29 18.71 5.06
CA HIS A 254 8.29 19.69 5.48
C HIS A 254 9.21 20.11 4.32
N ALA A 255 9.15 21.38 3.95
CA ALA A 255 9.89 21.95 2.82
C ALA A 255 11.41 21.68 2.87
N GLN A 256 12.04 21.81 4.04
CA GLN A 256 13.49 21.60 4.16
C GLN A 256 13.89 20.14 3.89
N VAL A 257 13.05 19.18 4.32
CA VAL A 257 13.30 17.76 4.07
C VAL A 257 13.00 17.45 2.60
N ALA A 258 11.94 18.01 2.04
CA ALA A 258 11.62 17.87 0.63
C ALA A 258 12.78 18.33 -0.27
N ALA A 259 13.33 19.52 0.00
CA ALA A 259 14.49 20.07 -0.68
C ALA A 259 15.75 19.20 -0.50
N GLY A 260 16.04 18.77 0.74
CA GLY A 260 17.24 17.97 1.04
C GLY A 260 17.27 16.60 0.36
N TYR A 261 16.11 16.02 0.06
CA TYR A 261 15.99 14.71 -0.59
C TYR A 261 15.51 14.78 -2.05
N GLY A 262 15.27 15.99 -2.60
CA GLY A 262 14.78 16.18 -3.97
C GLY A 262 13.39 15.58 -4.20
N VAL A 263 12.53 15.58 -3.19
CA VAL A 263 11.18 15.02 -3.23
C VAL A 263 10.12 16.12 -3.20
N ARG A 264 8.88 15.78 -3.54
CA ARG A 264 7.80 16.76 -3.63
C ARG A 264 7.37 17.24 -2.24
N ASP A 265 7.38 18.56 -2.07
CA ASP A 265 6.74 19.22 -0.94
C ASP A 265 5.23 19.32 -1.18
N VAL A 266 4.45 18.89 -0.19
CA VAL A 266 2.98 19.01 -0.19
C VAL A 266 2.47 19.95 0.90
N GLY A 267 3.37 20.53 1.68
CA GLY A 267 3.06 21.44 2.77
C GLY A 267 2.13 20.82 3.82
N GLN A 268 1.39 21.70 4.50
CA GLN A 268 0.45 21.30 5.55
C GLN A 268 -0.84 20.72 4.95
N LEU A 269 -0.84 19.41 4.67
CA LEU A 269 -2.04 18.64 4.29
C LEU A 269 -3.01 18.36 5.45
N VAL A 270 -2.94 19.12 6.55
CA VAL A 270 -3.89 18.96 7.66
C VAL A 270 -5.14 19.74 7.32
N PHE A 271 -6.05 19.07 6.61
CA PHE A 271 -7.39 19.58 6.41
C PHE A 271 -8.23 19.18 7.64
N ASN A 272 -8.58 20.15 8.48
CA ASN A 272 -9.59 19.97 9.52
C ASN A 272 -10.88 20.64 9.08
N ALA A 273 -11.29 20.43 7.81
CA ALA A 273 -12.44 21.13 7.24
C ALA A 273 -13.76 20.81 7.98
N ARG A 274 -13.83 19.70 8.73
CA ARG A 274 -15.00 19.31 9.55
C ARG A 274 -14.90 19.64 11.04
N ARG A 275 -13.85 20.30 11.51
CA ARG A 275 -13.72 20.67 12.93
C ARG A 275 -14.25 22.09 13.12
N GLU A 276 -15.37 22.24 13.81
CA GLU A 276 -15.98 23.55 14.11
C GLU A 276 -15.21 24.35 15.18
N ASP A 277 -14.15 23.77 15.77
CA ASP A 277 -13.47 24.28 16.98
C ASP A 277 -12.16 25.05 16.72
N ILE A 278 -12.05 25.79 15.60
CA ILE A 278 -11.00 26.81 15.40
C ILE A 278 -11.65 28.07 14.82
#